data_AF-A0A9K3K5K1-F1
#
_entry.id   AF-A0A9K3K5K1-F1
#
_cell.length_a   1.000
_cell.length_b   1.000
_cell.length_c   1.000
_cell.angle_alpha   90.00
_cell.angle_beta   90.00
_cell.angle_gamma   90.00
#
_symmetry.space_group_name_H-M   'P 1'
#
loop_
_entity.id
_entity.type
_entity.pdbx_description
1 polymer ?
#
loop_
_entity_poly.entity_id
_entity_poly.type
_entity_poly.pdbx_seq_one_letter_code
_entity_poly.pdbx_strand_id
1 'polypeptide(L)'
;MDFSLTGRDKTDAFCTLVYEDCVVNTDVIHDCLSPRWPCWSQRAFVFNIMHSSSQIHIGLFDYDEFVPGVTKGPSGKHDKIGRVVVNPTNFRPNIVHTLRYHIFTSDEPDRELRGTLILRCRYESQSERQILFSQLQLQTQYSVSTVGLSDFRCTYYAVANDRHHQTLSLSTLTKYGQELQDYTEYLDEIADALLAVFLWRETFPLVIPFFSKRWTIMIPLHSIIAFTWGIILVRDFEKIFSFLCFLVGWVLLATLEFRRSHPNPWKRPRSYLEFLGILIFNKSFRRGKVKPNENIEEIIKYDEYLSERKRLRKEALENMRVERENNERRLQEEGEELDLNDIDHDPNPVRGGLAQITLAPFKSVLLPVQMLLYKVCVLLRIASSIIMWDDSVAAFWIVTASFLSSLLVAWIPWAFLFRWAFKILVYVVLGPWMKLVDILYVHKLQNMTSDEREAMLEAEYQRRYNLVLGETYLRKLLKEHTMKLKDMQRYMFGQHLIRVPVFKEERYHSIPLAGGSAEPYDKSKSPPINIVKHVDGQYLSGDMIPKRENSRFEEQRRKEKAELESASSNRQYQTMLPHESIPADELTALLEENESNYASI
;
A
#
# COMPACT_ATOMS: atom_id res chain seq x y z
N MET A 1 39.87 8.71 15.58
CA MET A 1 39.22 8.09 16.75
C MET A 1 39.00 9.21 17.74
N ASP A 2 37.75 9.59 17.98
CA ASP A 2 37.43 10.61 19.00
C ASP A 2 37.60 9.99 20.38
N PHE A 3 38.60 10.45 21.13
CA PHE A 3 38.86 10.03 22.51
C PHE A 3 37.88 10.67 23.52
N SER A 4 36.91 11.44 23.06
CA SER A 4 35.86 12.08 23.88
C SER A 4 34.69 11.16 24.23
N LEU A 5 34.59 9.98 23.58
CA LEU A 5 33.57 8.99 23.90
C LEU A 5 34.02 8.20 25.14
N THR A 6 33.40 8.52 26.28
CA THR A 6 33.60 7.72 27.48
C THR A 6 32.96 6.34 27.27
N GLY A 7 33.38 5.31 28.00
CA GLY A 7 32.79 3.97 27.90
C GLY A 7 31.27 3.90 28.15
N ARG A 8 30.63 5.01 28.58
CA ARG A 8 29.19 5.14 28.79
C ARG A 8 28.37 5.41 27.52
N ASP A 9 29.00 5.80 26.40
CA ASP A 9 28.27 6.16 25.18
C ASP A 9 28.07 4.97 24.22
N LYS A 10 28.31 3.75 24.70
CA LYS A 10 28.18 2.53 23.91
C LYS A 10 26.75 2.01 23.99
N THR A 11 26.30 1.36 22.91
CA THR A 11 24.97 0.75 22.82
C THR A 11 25.09 -0.77 22.73
N ASP A 12 24.18 -1.46 23.40
CA ASP A 12 23.91 -2.89 23.32
C ASP A 12 22.85 -3.14 22.24
N ALA A 13 23.23 -2.90 20.99
CA ALA A 13 22.28 -2.80 19.90
C ALA A 13 21.69 -4.16 19.49
N PHE A 14 20.37 -4.19 19.30
CA PHE A 14 19.66 -5.27 18.61
C PHE A 14 18.58 -4.72 17.67
N CYS A 15 18.16 -5.54 16.71
CA CYS A 15 17.13 -5.21 15.73
C CYS A 15 15.91 -6.11 15.91
N THR A 16 14.72 -5.51 15.91
CA THR A 16 13.45 -6.22 15.74
C THR A 16 12.96 -6.03 14.32
N LEU A 17 12.73 -7.13 13.61
CA LEU A 17 12.17 -7.15 12.26
C LEU A 17 10.76 -7.70 12.31
N VAL A 18 9.84 -7.00 11.66
CA VAL A 18 8.44 -7.38 11.53
C VAL A 18 8.08 -7.41 10.05
N TYR A 19 7.57 -8.54 9.60
CA TYR A 19 7.11 -8.71 8.22
C TYR A 19 5.88 -9.60 8.21
N GLU A 20 4.78 -9.07 7.68
CA GLU A 20 3.48 -9.75 7.60
C GLU A 20 3.03 -10.33 8.96
N ASP A 21 3.02 -11.65 9.11
CA ASP A 21 2.58 -12.38 10.29
C ASP A 21 3.72 -12.90 11.18
N CYS A 22 4.95 -12.41 10.94
CA CYS A 22 6.15 -12.82 11.66
C CYS A 22 6.86 -11.65 12.36
N VAL A 23 7.39 -11.92 13.56
CA VAL A 23 8.33 -11.06 14.29
C VAL A 23 9.57 -11.85 14.66
N VAL A 24 10.74 -11.27 14.40
CA VAL A 24 12.04 -11.87 14.72
C VAL A 24 12.99 -10.80 15.25
N ASN A 25 13.83 -11.18 16.22
CA ASN A 25 14.86 -10.32 16.79
C ASN A 25 16.24 -10.84 16.38
N THR A 26 17.22 -9.95 16.21
CA THR A 26 18.63 -10.34 16.13
C THR A 26 19.20 -10.56 17.53
N ASP A 27 20.39 -11.17 17.59
CA ASP A 27 21.17 -11.20 18.84
C ASP A 27 21.59 -9.79 19.26
N VAL A 28 21.87 -9.59 20.55
CA VAL A 28 22.37 -8.33 21.11
C VAL A 28 23.88 -8.22 20.86
N ILE A 29 24.33 -7.07 20.36
CA ILE A 29 25.75 -6.76 20.21
C ILE A 29 26.15 -5.77 21.29
N HIS A 30 26.84 -6.25 22.31
CA HIS A 30 27.22 -5.45 23.46
C HIS A 30 28.28 -4.38 23.13
N ASP A 31 28.19 -3.25 23.81
CA ASP A 31 29.25 -2.27 23.97
C ASP A 31 29.83 -1.70 22.66
N CYS A 32 28.98 -1.47 21.64
CA CYS A 32 29.44 -1.12 20.30
C CYS A 32 28.76 0.12 19.71
N LEU A 33 29.54 0.99 19.05
CA LEU A 33 29.05 2.19 18.32
C LEU A 33 28.70 1.90 16.85
N SER A 34 29.13 0.77 16.32
CA SER A 34 28.90 0.35 14.93
C SER A 34 28.62 -1.15 14.91
N PRO A 35 27.49 -1.57 15.51
CA PRO A 35 27.17 -2.97 15.70
C PRO A 35 27.15 -3.71 14.36
N ARG A 36 27.87 -4.83 14.31
CA ARG A 36 27.91 -5.72 13.16
C ARG A 36 27.66 -7.14 13.63
N TRP A 37 26.55 -7.70 13.20
CA TRP A 37 26.22 -9.09 13.53
C TRP A 37 27.14 -10.09 12.80
N PRO A 38 27.87 -10.95 13.53
CA PRO A 38 28.79 -11.93 12.95
C PRO A 38 28.05 -13.09 12.26
N CYS A 39 28.76 -13.92 11.50
CA CYS A 39 28.12 -15.00 10.71
C CYS A 39 27.50 -16.13 11.53
N TRP A 40 27.92 -16.28 12.77
CA TRP A 40 27.40 -17.29 13.69
C TRP A 40 26.22 -16.82 14.55
N SER A 41 25.87 -15.52 14.51
CA SER A 41 24.75 -14.97 15.26
C SER A 41 23.44 -15.04 14.47
N GLN A 42 22.31 -14.85 15.14
CA GLN A 42 20.99 -14.70 14.52
C GLN A 42 20.89 -13.35 13.79
N ARG A 43 21.45 -13.29 12.58
CA ARG A 43 21.54 -12.05 11.77
C ARG A 43 20.77 -12.07 10.46
N ALA A 44 20.31 -13.24 10.03
CA ALA A 44 19.71 -13.45 8.72
C ALA A 44 18.40 -14.20 8.89
N PHE A 45 17.38 -13.76 8.16
CA PHE A 45 16.03 -14.28 8.24
C PHE A 45 15.51 -14.56 6.84
N VAL A 46 14.71 -15.61 6.72
CA VAL A 46 13.97 -15.93 5.50
C VAL A 46 12.50 -15.73 5.82
N PHE A 47 11.85 -14.84 5.08
CA PHE A 47 10.43 -14.56 5.24
C PHE A 47 9.68 -15.11 4.03
N ASN A 48 8.56 -15.78 4.30
CA ASN A 48 7.60 -16.12 3.26
C ASN A 48 6.77 -14.88 2.93
N ILE A 49 6.46 -14.70 1.65
CA ILE A 49 5.76 -13.51 1.15
C ILE A 49 4.34 -13.93 0.79
N MET A 50 3.37 -13.44 1.55
CA MET A 50 1.96 -13.66 1.30
C MET A 50 1.39 -12.57 0.39
N HIS A 51 1.85 -11.32 0.51
CA HIS A 51 1.31 -10.19 -0.25
C HIS A 51 2.42 -9.28 -0.82
N SER A 52 2.26 -8.86 -2.08
CA SER A 52 3.30 -8.12 -2.82
C SER A 52 3.55 -6.68 -2.34
N SER A 53 2.58 -6.10 -1.64
CA SER A 53 2.65 -4.73 -1.09
C SER A 53 3.23 -4.64 0.31
N SER A 54 3.38 -5.77 1.01
CA SER A 54 3.83 -5.83 2.40
C SER A 54 5.19 -5.15 2.57
N GLN A 55 5.37 -4.45 3.70
CA GLN A 55 6.62 -3.76 4.03
C GLN A 55 7.36 -4.50 5.15
N ILE A 56 8.69 -4.45 5.13
CA ILE A 56 9.52 -4.96 6.23
C ILE A 56 9.76 -3.79 7.18
N HIS A 57 9.25 -3.88 8.40
CA HIS A 57 9.45 -2.88 9.43
C HIS A 57 10.63 -3.30 10.32
N ILE A 58 11.58 -2.40 10.52
CA ILE A 58 12.80 -2.66 11.30
C ILE A 58 12.92 -1.59 12.39
N GLY A 59 12.90 -2.02 13.64
CA GLY A 59 13.23 -1.19 14.80
C GLY A 59 14.62 -1.53 15.32
N LEU A 60 15.41 -0.52 15.66
CA LEU A 60 16.70 -0.64 16.32
C LEU A 60 16.56 -0.17 17.78
N PHE A 61 17.11 -0.96 18.68
CA PHE A 61 17.00 -0.74 20.12
C PHE A 61 18.35 -0.94 20.80
N ASP A 62 18.51 -0.28 21.93
CA ASP A 62 19.57 -0.48 22.89
C ASP A 62 19.05 -1.40 24.01
N TYR A 63 19.73 -2.52 24.22
CA TYR A 63 19.29 -3.56 25.14
C TYR A 63 19.64 -3.20 26.57
N ASP A 64 18.65 -2.70 27.32
CA ASP A 64 18.80 -2.56 28.77
C ASP A 64 18.68 -3.92 29.48
N GLU A 65 19.80 -4.46 29.95
CA GLU A 65 19.81 -5.67 30.76
C GLU A 65 19.03 -5.45 32.07
N PHE A 66 18.19 -6.41 32.42
CA PHE A 66 17.49 -6.37 33.69
C PHE A 66 18.47 -6.65 34.84
N VAL A 67 18.89 -5.60 35.54
CA VAL A 67 19.64 -5.75 36.79
C VAL A 67 18.66 -6.04 37.95
N PRO A 68 18.70 -7.23 38.58
CA PRO A 68 17.84 -7.55 39.72
C PRO A 68 18.14 -6.61 40.88
N GLY A 69 17.10 -6.00 41.47
CA GLY A 69 17.23 -5.13 42.65
C GLY A 69 17.35 -3.63 42.36
N VAL A 70 17.64 -3.23 41.12
CA VAL A 70 17.37 -1.85 40.69
C VAL A 70 15.88 -1.80 40.36
N THR A 71 15.11 -1.06 41.17
CA THR A 71 13.69 -0.80 40.88
C THR A 71 13.60 -0.25 39.48
N LYS A 72 13.13 -1.08 38.53
CA LYS A 72 12.87 -0.66 37.17
C LYS A 72 12.15 0.68 37.25
N GLY A 73 12.63 1.68 36.51
CA GLY A 73 11.70 2.70 36.04
C GLY A 73 10.49 1.94 35.48
N PRO A 74 9.24 2.38 35.72
CA PRO A 74 8.01 1.60 35.50
C PRO A 74 7.83 1.01 34.10
N SER A 75 8.73 1.32 33.18
CA SER A 75 8.79 0.85 31.81
C SER A 75 9.59 -0.43 31.58
N GLY A 76 10.77 -0.71 32.16
CA GLY A 76 11.59 -1.87 31.73
C GLY A 76 11.69 -2.00 30.20
N LYS A 77 11.87 -0.85 29.54
CA LYS A 77 11.72 -0.65 28.10
C LYS A 77 13.11 -0.44 27.54
N HIS A 78 13.47 -1.21 26.52
CA HIS A 78 14.68 -0.97 25.73
C HIS A 78 14.64 0.41 25.09
N ASP A 79 15.75 1.12 25.16
CA ASP A 79 15.89 2.43 24.54
C ASP A 79 15.85 2.32 23.01
N LYS A 80 15.26 3.32 22.36
CA LYS A 80 15.04 3.31 20.91
C LYS A 80 16.15 4.08 20.21
N ILE A 81 16.81 3.41 19.29
CA ILE A 81 17.85 4.05 18.45
C ILE A 81 17.20 4.63 17.20
N GLY A 82 16.31 3.87 16.57
CA GLY A 82 15.49 4.38 15.47
C GLY A 82 14.83 3.29 14.64
N ARG A 83 14.28 3.69 13.50
CA ARG A 83 13.38 2.85 12.68
C ARG A 83 13.67 3.01 11.20
N VAL A 84 13.53 1.91 10.45
CA VAL A 84 13.65 1.85 8.99
C VAL A 84 12.58 0.95 8.42
N VAL A 85 11.97 1.35 7.31
CA VAL A 85 10.90 0.57 6.66
C VAL A 85 11.27 0.31 5.22
N VAL A 86 11.45 -0.96 4.90
CA VAL A 86 11.91 -1.42 3.60
C VAL A 86 10.72 -1.81 2.75
N ASN A 87 10.65 -1.25 1.55
CA ASN A 87 9.64 -1.57 0.55
C ASN A 87 10.19 -2.62 -0.43
N PRO A 88 9.77 -3.90 -0.34
CA PRO A 88 10.24 -4.96 -1.22
C PRO A 88 9.55 -4.97 -2.59
N THR A 89 8.50 -4.18 -2.84
CA THR A 89 7.70 -4.23 -4.08
C THR A 89 8.55 -4.05 -5.34
N ASN A 90 9.64 -3.28 -5.27
CA ASN A 90 10.53 -3.02 -6.40
C ASN A 90 11.72 -4.00 -6.51
N PHE A 91 11.87 -4.95 -5.57
CA PHE A 91 12.94 -5.97 -5.63
C PHE A 91 12.67 -6.95 -6.75
N ARG A 92 13.72 -7.39 -7.44
CA ARG A 92 13.61 -8.37 -8.54
C ARG A 92 14.15 -9.72 -8.08
N PRO A 93 13.62 -10.84 -8.60
CA PRO A 93 14.09 -12.14 -8.19
C PRO A 93 15.50 -12.38 -8.68
N ASN A 94 16.23 -13.20 -7.92
CA ASN A 94 17.63 -13.53 -8.21
C ASN A 94 18.54 -12.30 -8.28
N ILE A 95 18.23 -11.26 -7.50
CA ILE A 95 19.11 -10.11 -7.28
C ILE A 95 19.35 -9.98 -5.78
N VAL A 96 20.61 -9.79 -5.42
CA VAL A 96 21.02 -9.41 -4.08
C VAL A 96 21.07 -7.89 -4.01
N HIS A 97 20.20 -7.31 -3.20
CA HIS A 97 20.15 -5.89 -2.92
C HIS A 97 20.92 -5.59 -1.63
N THR A 98 21.99 -4.79 -1.71
CA THR A 98 22.67 -4.24 -0.53
C THR A 98 22.20 -2.80 -0.37
N LEU A 99 21.35 -2.57 0.61
CA LEU A 99 20.64 -1.32 0.81
C LEU A 99 21.22 -0.58 2.01
N ARG A 100 21.32 0.74 1.91
CA ARG A 100 21.74 1.60 3.02
C ARG A 100 20.63 2.59 3.30
N TYR A 101 20.22 2.72 4.55
CA TYR A 101 19.14 3.60 4.98
C TYR A 101 19.61 4.55 6.06
N HIS A 102 19.04 5.75 6.09
CA HIS A 102 19.11 6.62 7.27
C HIS A 102 18.15 6.12 8.34
N ILE A 103 18.60 6.17 9.59
CA ILE A 103 17.81 5.80 10.77
C ILE A 103 17.28 7.08 11.42
N PHE A 104 15.99 7.08 11.75
CA PHE A 104 15.33 8.19 12.42
C PHE A 104 14.54 7.69 13.63
N THR A 105 14.41 8.52 14.66
CA THR A 105 13.66 8.20 15.89
C THR A 105 12.17 8.53 15.78
N SER A 106 11.83 9.57 15.03
CA SER A 106 10.49 10.09 14.86
C SER A 106 10.09 10.19 13.38
N ASP A 107 8.78 10.19 13.14
CA ASP A 107 8.15 10.51 11.86
C ASP A 107 7.78 12.00 11.81
N GLU A 108 8.70 12.86 12.22
CA GLU A 108 8.57 14.31 12.09
C GLU A 108 9.39 14.79 10.89
N PRO A 109 8.97 15.89 10.23
CA PRO A 109 9.73 16.42 9.09
C PRO A 109 11.16 16.79 9.50
N ASP A 110 11.33 17.38 10.68
CA ASP A 110 12.61 17.82 11.26
C ASP A 110 13.29 16.72 12.10
N ARG A 111 13.17 15.47 11.66
CA ARG A 111 13.76 14.32 12.35
C ARG A 111 15.28 14.33 12.31
N GLU A 112 15.90 14.13 13.47
CA GLU A 112 17.35 14.02 13.59
C GLU A 112 17.86 12.70 13.01
N LEU A 113 18.92 12.79 12.20
CA LEU A 113 19.64 11.62 11.72
C LEU A 113 20.41 10.98 12.88
N ARG A 114 20.07 9.74 13.25
CA ARG A 114 20.77 9.01 14.33
C ARG A 114 21.86 8.07 13.85
N GLY A 115 21.81 7.64 12.60
CA GLY A 115 22.81 6.74 12.04
C GLY A 115 22.41 6.17 10.69
N THR A 116 23.13 5.14 10.25
CA THR A 116 22.80 4.42 9.01
C THR A 116 22.71 2.91 9.23
N LEU A 117 21.66 2.31 8.68
CA LEU A 117 21.46 0.86 8.66
C LEU A 117 21.89 0.31 7.30
N ILE A 118 22.65 -0.79 7.29
CA ILE A 118 23.01 -1.52 6.06
C ILE A 118 22.33 -2.89 6.09
N LEU A 119 21.56 -3.19 5.06
CA LEU A 119 20.80 -4.42 4.91
C LEU A 119 21.19 -5.13 3.62
N ARG A 120 21.27 -6.45 3.66
CA ARG A 120 21.43 -7.28 2.47
C ARG A 120 20.17 -8.12 2.30
N CYS A 121 19.36 -7.77 1.30
CA CYS A 121 18.10 -8.42 1.00
C CYS A 121 18.25 -9.25 -0.29
N ARG A 122 17.64 -10.42 -0.31
CA ARG A 122 17.50 -11.23 -1.52
C ARG A 122 16.05 -11.64 -1.66
N TYR A 123 15.50 -11.41 -2.85
CA TYR A 123 14.15 -11.81 -3.18
C TYR A 123 14.19 -13.08 -4.03
N GLU A 124 13.51 -14.12 -3.56
CA GLU A 124 13.35 -15.39 -4.27
C GLU A 124 11.88 -15.63 -4.53
N SER A 125 11.56 -15.99 -5.76
CA SER A 125 10.21 -16.36 -6.17
C SER A 125 10.28 -17.50 -7.16
N GLN A 126 9.41 -18.48 -6.98
CA GLN A 126 9.20 -19.56 -7.95
C GLN A 126 8.42 -19.07 -9.18
N SER A 127 7.46 -18.16 -8.96
CA SER A 127 6.55 -17.65 -9.99
C SER A 127 6.21 -16.19 -9.71
N GLU A 128 6.81 -15.26 -10.45
CA GLU A 128 6.51 -13.83 -10.30
C GLU A 128 5.05 -13.50 -10.61
N ARG A 129 4.43 -14.26 -11.52
CA ARG A 129 3.00 -14.14 -11.83
C ARG A 129 2.13 -14.35 -10.58
N GLN A 130 2.47 -15.30 -9.72
CA GLN A 130 1.72 -15.54 -8.47
C GLN A 130 1.81 -14.33 -7.52
N ILE A 131 2.96 -13.68 -7.45
CA ILE A 131 3.09 -12.44 -6.67
C ILE A 131 2.23 -11.32 -7.26
N LEU A 132 2.14 -11.18 -8.58
CA LEU A 132 1.20 -10.20 -9.16
C LEU A 132 -0.24 -10.50 -8.76
N PHE A 133 -0.65 -11.77 -8.76
CA PHE A 133 -2.00 -12.16 -8.35
C PHE A 133 -2.24 -12.06 -6.85
N SER A 134 -1.20 -12.11 -6.01
CA SER A 134 -1.35 -11.91 -4.57
C SER A 134 -2.01 -10.57 -4.23
N GLN A 135 -1.82 -9.55 -5.06
CA GLN A 135 -2.41 -8.23 -4.89
C GLN A 135 -3.95 -8.21 -5.04
N LEU A 136 -4.53 -9.19 -5.74
CA LEU A 136 -5.98 -9.29 -5.87
C LEU A 136 -6.64 -9.86 -4.60
N GLN A 137 -5.84 -10.38 -3.66
CA GLN A 137 -6.35 -10.81 -2.37
C GLN A 137 -6.61 -9.58 -1.51
N LEU A 138 -7.86 -9.39 -1.07
CA LEU A 138 -8.31 -8.26 -0.26
C LEU A 138 -7.87 -8.36 1.22
N GLN A 139 -6.59 -8.65 1.45
CA GLN A 139 -6.03 -8.69 2.80
C GLN A 139 -5.50 -7.31 3.18
N THR A 140 -6.13 -6.68 4.17
CA THR A 140 -5.78 -5.31 4.57
C THR A 140 -4.71 -5.24 5.65
N GLN A 141 -4.60 -6.27 6.49
CA GLN A 141 -3.71 -6.28 7.64
C GLN A 141 -3.34 -7.71 8.06
N TYR A 142 -2.18 -7.84 8.69
CA TYR A 142 -1.80 -9.00 9.48
C TYR A 142 -1.83 -8.62 10.97
N SER A 143 -1.95 -9.63 11.83
CA SER A 143 -1.80 -9.46 13.27
C SER A 143 -0.60 -10.28 13.71
N VAL A 144 0.30 -9.66 14.47
CA VAL A 144 1.42 -10.33 15.12
C VAL A 144 1.28 -10.14 16.62
N SER A 145 1.41 -11.22 17.37
CA SER A 145 1.50 -11.20 18.82
C SER A 145 2.93 -11.44 19.29
N THR A 146 3.14 -10.99 20.51
CA THR A 146 4.35 -11.23 21.29
C THR A 146 3.97 -11.74 22.67
N VAL A 147 4.84 -12.56 23.26
CA VAL A 147 4.61 -13.12 24.60
C VAL A 147 4.97 -12.09 25.67
N GLY A 148 6.12 -11.44 25.54
CA GLY A 148 6.61 -10.45 26.50
C GLY A 148 6.15 -9.02 26.19
N LEU A 149 5.89 -8.24 27.23
CA LEU A 149 5.58 -6.82 27.10
C LEU A 149 6.75 -6.00 26.51
N SER A 150 8.00 -6.41 26.76
CA SER A 150 9.17 -5.75 26.19
C SER A 150 9.23 -5.94 24.67
N ASP A 151 9.07 -7.19 24.21
CA ASP A 151 8.99 -7.53 22.78
C ASP A 151 7.83 -6.82 22.11
N PHE A 152 6.66 -6.75 22.77
CA PHE A 152 5.51 -6.00 22.26
C PHE A 152 5.88 -4.54 22.01
N ARG A 153 6.58 -3.89 22.94
CA ARG A 153 6.96 -2.48 22.78
C ARG A 153 7.97 -2.27 21.66
N CYS A 154 8.93 -3.18 21.52
CA CYS A 154 9.88 -3.14 20.40
C CYS A 154 9.17 -3.34 19.06
N THR A 155 8.31 -4.35 18.98
CA THR A 155 7.48 -4.65 17.79
C THR A 155 6.54 -3.47 17.48
N TYR A 156 5.93 -2.87 18.51
CA TYR A 156 5.03 -1.74 18.35
C TYR A 156 5.76 -0.49 17.87
N TYR A 157 6.99 -0.24 18.35
CA TYR A 157 7.83 0.84 17.83
C TYR A 157 8.23 0.58 16.37
N ALA A 158 8.66 -0.65 16.05
CA ALA A 158 9.03 -1.03 14.68
C ALA A 158 7.86 -0.81 13.70
N VAL A 159 6.63 -1.16 14.08
CA VAL A 159 5.46 -1.05 13.18
C VAL A 159 4.78 0.33 13.23
N ALA A 160 4.53 0.87 14.42
CA ALA A 160 3.68 2.06 14.61
C ALA A 160 4.41 3.32 15.11
N ASN A 161 5.72 3.23 15.37
CA ASN A 161 6.55 4.35 15.85
C ASN A 161 6.00 5.02 17.13
N ASP A 162 5.51 4.21 18.09
CA ASP A 162 4.82 4.63 19.33
C ASP A 162 3.61 5.56 19.15
N ARG A 163 3.02 5.63 17.96
CA ARG A 163 1.83 6.46 17.73
C ARG A 163 0.59 5.82 18.33
N HIS A 164 0.16 6.35 19.47
CA HIS A 164 -1.12 5.98 20.06
C HIS A 164 -2.28 6.72 19.38
N HIS A 165 -2.79 6.16 18.29
CA HIS A 165 -3.92 6.75 17.55
C HIS A 165 -5.22 6.83 18.38
N GLN A 166 -5.34 6.01 19.43
CA GLN A 166 -6.53 5.93 20.29
C GLN A 166 -6.56 6.97 21.40
N THR A 167 -5.43 7.62 21.68
CA THR A 167 -5.37 8.72 22.66
C THR A 167 -5.60 10.04 21.94
N LEU A 168 -6.57 10.82 22.41
CA LEU A 168 -6.81 12.17 21.91
C LEU A 168 -5.58 13.04 22.21
N SER A 169 -5.01 13.66 21.18
CA SER A 169 -3.89 14.58 21.34
C SER A 169 -3.98 15.67 20.28
N LEU A 170 -4.00 16.94 20.70
CA LEU A 170 -4.02 18.08 19.79
C LEU A 170 -2.77 18.09 18.89
N SER A 171 -1.63 17.63 19.39
CA SER A 171 -0.42 17.46 18.58
C SER A 171 -0.61 16.44 17.45
N THR A 172 -1.39 15.39 17.67
CA THR A 172 -1.71 14.41 16.63
C THR A 172 -2.66 14.99 15.58
N LEU A 173 -3.67 15.76 16.01
CA LEU A 173 -4.58 16.45 15.09
C LEU A 173 -3.86 17.49 14.21
N THR A 174 -2.99 18.31 14.80
CA THR A 174 -2.18 19.29 14.05
C THR A 174 -1.21 18.59 13.09
N LYS A 175 -0.59 17.48 13.50
CA LYS A 175 0.24 16.64 12.61
C LYS A 175 -0.55 16.09 11.42
N TYR A 176 -1.79 15.63 11.62
CA TYR A 176 -2.65 15.21 10.51
C TYR A 176 -3.05 16.38 9.60
N GLY A 177 -3.31 17.57 10.17
CA GLY A 177 -3.58 18.77 9.38
C GLY A 177 -2.38 19.18 8.50
N GLN A 178 -1.17 19.15 9.06
CA GLN A 178 0.07 19.37 8.30
C GLN A 178 0.26 18.31 7.22
N GLU A 179 0.00 17.04 7.52
CA GLU A 179 0.08 15.99 6.52
C GLU A 179 -0.93 16.17 5.38
N LEU A 180 -2.15 16.63 5.68
CA LEU A 180 -3.12 17.01 4.65
C LEU A 180 -2.58 18.12 3.72
N GLN A 181 -1.85 19.08 4.27
CA GLN A 181 -1.17 20.11 3.49
C GLN A 181 -0.03 19.52 2.66
N ASP A 182 0.75 18.57 3.18
CA ASP A 182 1.81 17.89 2.43
C ASP A 182 1.27 17.20 1.17
N TYR A 183 0.01 16.73 1.17
CA TYR A 183 -0.59 16.12 -0.04
C TYR A 183 -0.82 17.10 -1.19
N THR A 184 -0.85 18.41 -0.93
CA THR A 184 -0.90 19.41 -2.00
C THR A 184 0.34 19.34 -2.88
N GLU A 185 1.50 18.95 -2.34
CA GLU A 185 2.72 18.76 -3.13
C GLU A 185 2.59 17.60 -4.11
N TYR A 186 1.89 16.53 -3.76
CA TYR A 186 1.63 15.42 -4.70
C TYR A 186 0.64 15.83 -5.79
N LEU A 187 -0.33 16.69 -5.48
CA LEU A 187 -1.24 17.25 -6.48
C LEU A 187 -0.48 18.11 -7.50
N ASP A 188 0.54 18.84 -7.07
CA ASP A 188 1.41 19.60 -7.96
C ASP A 188 2.21 18.69 -8.92
N GLU A 189 2.71 17.56 -8.43
CA GLU A 189 3.38 16.55 -9.28
C GLU A 189 2.41 15.93 -10.30
N ILE A 190 1.17 15.66 -9.89
CA ILE A 190 0.11 15.19 -10.80
C ILE A 190 -0.25 16.27 -11.83
N ALA A 191 -0.38 17.52 -11.39
CA ALA A 191 -0.65 18.66 -12.26
C ALA A 191 0.47 18.85 -13.29
N ASP A 192 1.72 18.60 -12.91
CA ASP A 192 2.85 18.64 -13.83
C ASP A 192 2.83 17.52 -14.87
N ALA A 193 2.49 16.30 -14.45
CA ALA A 193 2.27 15.21 -15.37
C ALA A 193 1.14 15.56 -16.36
N LEU A 194 0.03 16.14 -15.88
CA LEU A 194 -1.07 16.61 -16.72
C LEU A 194 -0.67 17.78 -17.64
N LEU A 195 0.14 18.73 -17.18
CA LEU A 195 0.62 19.82 -18.04
C LEU A 195 1.54 19.30 -19.14
N ALA A 196 2.37 18.30 -18.87
CA ALA A 196 3.17 17.65 -19.91
C ALA A 196 2.28 17.01 -20.98
N VAL A 197 1.17 16.41 -20.56
CA VAL A 197 0.13 15.86 -21.43
C VAL A 197 -0.53 16.93 -22.30
N PHE A 198 -0.95 18.06 -21.73
CA PHE A 198 -1.67 19.10 -22.49
C PHE A 198 -0.77 19.94 -23.40
N LEU A 199 0.49 20.17 -23.02
CA LEU A 199 1.39 21.10 -23.71
C LEU A 199 2.29 20.44 -24.78
N TRP A 200 1.92 19.26 -25.30
CA TRP A 200 2.70 18.56 -26.34
C TRP A 200 4.17 18.37 -25.97
N ARG A 201 4.46 18.17 -24.68
CA ARG A 201 5.84 18.01 -24.23
C ARG A 201 6.40 16.67 -24.69
N GLU A 202 7.65 16.72 -25.09
CA GLU A 202 8.45 15.57 -25.48
C GLU A 202 8.70 14.64 -24.27
N THR A 203 8.11 13.44 -24.27
CA THR A 203 8.28 12.49 -23.14
C THR A 203 8.99 11.20 -23.55
N PHE A 204 8.67 10.62 -24.71
CA PHE A 204 9.20 9.32 -25.12
C PHE A 204 10.39 9.43 -26.08
N PRO A 205 11.62 9.05 -25.67
CA PRO A 205 12.76 8.92 -26.58
C PRO A 205 12.62 7.66 -27.42
N LEU A 206 12.24 7.81 -28.68
CA LEU A 206 12.31 6.75 -29.67
C LEU A 206 13.73 6.67 -30.23
N VAL A 207 14.46 5.63 -29.84
CA VAL A 207 15.80 5.36 -30.36
C VAL A 207 15.68 4.54 -31.65
N ILE A 208 15.79 5.20 -32.80
CA ILE A 208 15.80 4.53 -34.11
C ILE A 208 17.25 4.27 -34.52
N PRO A 209 17.68 3.01 -34.68
CA PRO A 209 18.97 2.70 -35.28
C PRO A 209 18.88 2.88 -36.80
N PHE A 210 19.50 3.93 -37.35
CA PHE A 210 19.54 4.18 -38.79
C PHE A 210 20.97 4.46 -39.24
N PHE A 211 21.50 3.63 -40.16
CA PHE A 211 22.87 3.70 -40.70
C PHE A 211 23.97 3.89 -39.64
N SER A 212 24.15 2.90 -38.76
CA SER A 212 25.16 2.87 -37.69
C SER A 212 25.08 3.98 -36.63
N LYS A 213 24.25 5.01 -36.81
CA LYS A 213 23.98 6.07 -35.84
C LYS A 213 22.64 5.82 -35.13
N ARG A 214 22.60 6.11 -33.83
CA ARG A 214 21.37 6.05 -33.02
C ARG A 214 20.75 7.45 -32.99
N TRP A 215 19.59 7.59 -33.61
CA TRP A 215 18.82 8.83 -33.59
C TRP A 215 17.77 8.72 -32.49
N THR A 216 17.75 9.69 -31.58
CA THR A 216 16.75 9.76 -30.51
C THR A 216 15.74 10.83 -30.88
N ILE A 217 14.57 10.42 -31.37
CA ILE A 217 13.46 11.32 -31.66
C ILE A 217 12.52 11.30 -30.46
N MET A 218 12.22 12.46 -29.89
CA MET A 218 11.27 12.55 -28.78
C MET A 218 9.84 12.68 -29.32
N ILE A 219 8.93 11.81 -28.88
CA ILE A 219 7.54 11.79 -29.34
C ILE A 219 6.60 12.17 -28.18
N PRO A 220 5.68 13.15 -28.37
CA PRO A 220 4.69 13.53 -27.36
C PRO A 220 3.49 12.56 -27.37
N LEU A 221 3.74 11.28 -27.06
CA LEU A 221 2.74 10.20 -27.19
C LEU A 221 1.47 10.49 -26.40
N HIS A 222 1.59 11.03 -25.18
CA HIS A 222 0.43 11.33 -24.36
C HIS A 222 -0.45 12.42 -24.97
N SER A 223 0.14 13.47 -25.54
CA SER A 223 -0.62 14.54 -26.19
C SER A 223 -1.34 14.06 -27.45
N ILE A 224 -0.72 13.15 -28.22
CA ILE A 224 -1.36 12.49 -29.38
C ILE A 224 -2.58 11.68 -28.93
N ILE A 225 -2.45 10.93 -27.83
CA ILE A 225 -3.55 10.14 -27.25
C ILE A 225 -4.68 11.06 -26.77
N ALA A 226 -4.33 12.15 -26.06
CA ALA A 226 -5.28 13.16 -25.58
C ALA A 226 -6.08 13.77 -26.74
N PHE A 227 -5.36 14.17 -27.79
CA PHE A 227 -5.94 14.77 -28.99
C PHE A 227 -6.86 13.79 -29.72
N THR A 228 -6.45 12.53 -29.87
CA THR A 228 -7.26 11.48 -30.48
C THR A 228 -8.55 11.25 -29.70
N TRP A 229 -8.48 11.17 -28.37
CA TRP A 229 -9.67 11.07 -27.52
C TRP A 229 -10.56 12.32 -27.62
N GLY A 230 -9.97 13.51 -27.71
CA GLY A 230 -10.71 14.75 -27.96
C GLY A 230 -11.54 14.69 -29.24
N ILE A 231 -10.94 14.22 -30.35
CA ILE A 231 -11.66 14.03 -31.62
C ILE A 231 -12.79 12.99 -31.47
N ILE A 232 -12.52 11.86 -30.80
CA ILE A 232 -13.53 10.81 -30.58
C ILE A 232 -14.71 11.33 -29.75
N LEU A 233 -14.45 12.10 -28.68
CA LEU A 233 -15.49 12.65 -27.80
C LEU A 233 -16.33 13.73 -28.48
N VAL A 234 -15.72 14.55 -29.35
CA VAL A 234 -16.46 15.54 -30.15
C VAL A 234 -17.40 14.85 -31.14
N ARG A 235 -16.97 13.74 -31.74
CA ARG A 235 -17.78 12.96 -32.68
C ARG A 235 -18.89 12.17 -31.97
N ASP A 236 -18.55 11.47 -30.89
CA ASP A 236 -19.41 10.52 -30.19
C ASP A 236 -19.37 10.76 -28.66
N PHE A 237 -20.14 11.74 -28.18
CA PHE A 237 -20.18 12.10 -26.75
C PHE A 237 -20.62 10.93 -25.83
N GLU A 238 -21.28 9.91 -26.37
CA GLU A 238 -21.63 8.68 -25.64
C GLU A 238 -20.42 7.95 -25.05
N LYS A 239 -19.21 8.20 -25.58
CA LYS A 239 -17.97 7.59 -25.11
C LYS A 239 -17.35 8.27 -23.89
N ILE A 240 -17.99 9.31 -23.32
CA ILE A 240 -17.43 10.05 -22.17
C ILE A 240 -17.12 9.17 -20.95
N PHE A 241 -17.97 8.19 -20.62
CA PHE A 241 -17.71 7.27 -19.49
C PHE A 241 -16.53 6.34 -19.76
N SER A 242 -16.38 5.90 -21.01
CA SER A 242 -15.22 5.12 -21.44
C SER A 242 -13.93 5.93 -21.32
N PHE A 243 -13.98 7.22 -21.70
CA PHE A 243 -12.87 8.14 -21.51
C PHE A 243 -12.57 8.39 -20.03
N LEU A 244 -13.56 8.55 -19.15
CA LEU A 244 -13.31 8.73 -17.72
C LEU A 244 -12.55 7.53 -17.11
N CYS A 245 -12.92 6.30 -17.48
CA CYS A 245 -12.16 5.11 -17.08
C CYS A 245 -10.75 5.11 -17.67
N PHE A 246 -10.62 5.46 -18.96
CA PHE A 246 -9.32 5.56 -19.63
C PHE A 246 -8.39 6.59 -18.96
N LEU A 247 -8.95 7.75 -18.60
CA LEU A 247 -8.25 8.87 -17.99
C LEU A 247 -7.54 8.46 -16.70
N VAL A 248 -8.19 7.64 -15.86
CA VAL A 248 -7.58 7.14 -14.62
C VAL A 248 -6.30 6.33 -14.92
N GLY A 249 -6.38 5.35 -15.83
CA GLY A 249 -5.22 4.54 -16.21
C GLY A 249 -4.13 5.36 -16.91
N TRP A 250 -4.53 6.31 -17.72
CA TRP A 250 -3.62 7.16 -18.47
C TRP A 250 -2.88 8.16 -17.58
N VAL A 251 -3.55 8.79 -16.62
CA VAL A 251 -2.88 9.65 -15.61
C VAL A 251 -1.87 8.85 -14.81
N LEU A 252 -2.21 7.63 -14.39
CA LEU A 252 -1.26 6.75 -13.71
C LEU A 252 -0.07 6.37 -14.61
N LEU A 253 -0.26 6.15 -15.92
CA LEU A 253 0.88 5.95 -16.82
C LEU A 253 1.75 7.20 -16.97
N ALA A 254 1.15 8.39 -16.98
CA ALA A 254 1.91 9.64 -17.03
C ALA A 254 2.74 9.84 -15.75
N THR A 255 2.17 9.54 -14.57
CA THR A 255 2.94 9.58 -13.31
C THR A 255 4.02 8.51 -13.27
N LEU A 256 3.79 7.32 -13.85
CA LEU A 256 4.83 6.29 -13.99
C LEU A 256 6.03 6.80 -14.80
N GLU A 257 5.78 7.47 -15.93
CA GLU A 257 6.83 8.01 -16.78
C GLU A 257 7.63 9.08 -16.05
N PHE A 258 6.94 10.03 -15.40
CA PHE A 258 7.57 11.06 -14.57
C PHE A 258 8.45 10.43 -13.49
N ARG A 259 7.95 9.45 -12.74
CA ARG A 259 8.71 8.76 -11.67
C ARG A 259 9.91 7.99 -12.22
N ARG A 260 9.81 7.38 -13.41
CA ARG A 260 10.91 6.67 -14.05
C ARG A 260 12.03 7.60 -14.54
N SER A 261 11.72 8.87 -14.81
CA SER A 261 12.72 9.87 -15.20
C SER A 261 13.74 10.16 -14.09
N HIS A 262 13.39 9.90 -12.83
CA HIS A 262 14.27 10.13 -11.69
C HIS A 262 15.60 9.37 -11.84
N PRO A 263 16.79 9.99 -11.68
CA PRO A 263 18.10 9.32 -11.86
C PRO A 263 18.38 8.20 -10.85
N ASN A 264 17.91 8.35 -9.61
CA ASN A 264 18.02 7.36 -8.54
C ASN A 264 17.38 6.00 -8.91
N PRO A 265 18.15 4.91 -9.02
CA PRO A 265 17.64 3.60 -9.39
C PRO A 265 16.65 3.01 -8.38
N TRP A 266 16.70 3.43 -7.12
CA TRP A 266 15.86 2.96 -6.01
C TRP A 266 14.48 3.62 -5.97
N LYS A 267 14.37 4.86 -6.50
CA LYS A 267 13.08 5.55 -6.69
C LYS A 267 12.37 5.15 -7.98
N ARG A 268 13.06 4.49 -8.92
CA ARG A 268 12.50 4.05 -10.21
C ARG A 268 11.60 2.80 -10.04
N PRO A 269 10.28 2.90 -10.28
CA PRO A 269 9.39 1.74 -10.29
C PRO A 269 9.63 0.85 -11.52
N ARG A 270 9.11 -0.38 -11.48
CA ARG A 270 9.08 -1.29 -12.63
C ARG A 270 8.20 -0.72 -13.76
N SER A 271 8.50 -1.08 -15.02
CA SER A 271 7.69 -0.64 -16.16
C SER A 271 6.34 -1.34 -16.20
N TYR A 272 5.33 -0.68 -16.75
CA TYR A 272 4.07 -1.33 -17.11
C TYR A 272 4.30 -2.56 -18.03
N LEU A 273 5.15 -2.41 -19.05
CA LEU A 273 5.52 -3.52 -19.95
C LEU A 273 6.27 -4.66 -19.25
N GLU A 274 7.00 -4.37 -18.17
CA GLU A 274 7.67 -5.39 -17.38
C GLU A 274 6.64 -6.22 -16.61
N PHE A 275 5.64 -5.58 -16.00
CA PHE A 275 4.52 -6.29 -15.38
C PHE A 275 3.68 -7.09 -16.38
N LEU A 276 3.38 -6.51 -17.54
CA LEU A 276 2.67 -7.21 -18.62
C LEU A 276 3.47 -8.44 -19.10
N GLY A 277 4.79 -8.29 -19.26
CA GLY A 277 5.69 -9.40 -19.60
C GLY A 277 5.73 -10.48 -18.51
N ILE A 278 5.72 -10.11 -17.24
CA ILE A 278 5.61 -11.07 -16.13
C ILE A 278 4.26 -11.78 -16.17
N LEU A 279 3.16 -11.06 -16.43
CA LEU A 279 1.84 -11.66 -16.53
C LEU A 279 1.78 -12.69 -17.67
N ILE A 280 2.27 -12.33 -18.86
CA ILE A 280 2.20 -13.20 -20.06
C ILE A 280 3.24 -14.33 -20.02
N PHE A 281 4.50 -14.04 -19.69
CA PHE A 281 5.61 -14.98 -19.83
C PHE A 281 6.13 -15.55 -18.50
N ASN A 282 5.65 -15.06 -17.36
CA ASN A 282 6.14 -15.42 -16.02
C ASN A 282 7.66 -15.22 -15.85
N LYS A 283 8.24 -14.23 -16.52
CA LYS A 283 9.66 -13.88 -16.47
C LYS A 283 9.83 -12.37 -16.34
N SER A 284 10.56 -11.90 -15.32
CA SER A 284 11.01 -10.51 -15.29
C SER A 284 12.11 -10.25 -16.30
N PHE A 285 12.11 -9.03 -16.83
CA PHE A 285 13.25 -8.51 -17.58
C PHE A 285 14.41 -8.28 -16.59
N ARG A 286 15.58 -8.84 -16.90
CA ARG A 286 16.79 -8.66 -16.07
C ARG A 286 17.16 -7.17 -16.03
N ARG A 287 17.26 -6.60 -14.83
CA ARG A 287 17.88 -5.28 -14.67
C ARG A 287 19.39 -5.42 -14.78
N GLY A 288 20.05 -4.35 -15.24
CA GLY A 288 21.49 -4.22 -15.05
C GLY A 288 21.88 -4.22 -13.57
N LYS A 289 23.14 -4.59 -13.32
CA LYS A 289 23.80 -4.42 -12.02
C LYS A 289 23.76 -2.93 -11.64
N VAL A 290 23.31 -2.62 -10.43
CA VAL A 290 23.36 -1.24 -9.89
C VAL A 290 24.64 -1.10 -9.09
N LYS A 291 25.51 -0.16 -9.48
CA LYS A 291 26.77 0.10 -8.80
C LYS A 291 26.53 1.00 -7.57
N PRO A 292 27.33 0.85 -6.50
CA PRO A 292 27.28 1.80 -5.38
C PRO A 292 27.63 3.20 -5.88
N ASN A 293 26.86 4.20 -5.45
CA ASN A 293 26.94 5.60 -5.84
C ASN A 293 26.74 5.88 -7.34
N GLU A 294 26.02 5.00 -8.04
CA GLU A 294 25.63 5.24 -9.43
C GLU A 294 24.74 6.49 -9.56
N ASN A 295 25.09 7.38 -10.48
CA ASN A 295 24.39 8.62 -10.80
C ASN A 295 24.26 9.61 -9.62
N ILE A 296 25.16 9.59 -8.64
CA ILE A 296 25.05 10.47 -7.46
C ILE A 296 24.96 11.96 -7.82
N GLU A 297 25.76 12.42 -8.78
CA GLU A 297 25.75 13.81 -9.24
C GLU A 297 24.44 14.18 -9.93
N GLU A 298 23.90 13.29 -10.77
CA GLU A 298 22.60 13.50 -11.42
C GLU A 298 21.47 13.52 -10.38
N ILE A 299 21.56 12.68 -9.35
CA ILE A 299 20.58 12.65 -8.25
C ILE A 299 20.59 13.98 -7.51
N ILE A 300 21.77 14.50 -7.14
CA ILE A 300 21.89 15.78 -6.44
C ILE A 300 21.33 16.91 -7.30
N LYS A 301 21.74 17.01 -8.57
CA LYS A 301 21.24 18.03 -9.50
C LYS A 301 19.72 17.96 -9.69
N TYR A 302 19.18 16.75 -9.81
CA TYR A 302 17.74 16.54 -9.98
C TYR A 302 16.96 16.89 -8.72
N ASP A 303 17.44 16.49 -7.54
CA ASP A 303 16.80 16.80 -6.25
C ASP A 303 16.88 18.31 -5.97
N GLU A 304 18.01 18.98 -6.28
CA GLU A 304 18.16 20.44 -6.23
C GLU A 304 17.16 21.14 -7.16
N TYR A 305 17.09 20.74 -8.43
CA TYR A 305 16.14 21.28 -9.40
C TYR A 305 14.68 21.14 -8.94
N LEU A 306 14.30 19.97 -8.41
CA LEU A 306 12.96 19.76 -7.86
C LEU A 306 12.71 20.64 -6.63
N SER A 307 13.69 20.77 -5.74
CA SER A 307 13.57 21.61 -4.55
C SER A 307 13.40 23.09 -4.90
N GLU A 308 14.15 23.59 -5.88
CA GLU A 308 14.04 24.97 -6.37
C GLU A 308 12.68 25.22 -7.01
N ARG A 309 12.20 24.29 -7.84
CA ARG A 309 10.87 24.37 -8.44
C ARG A 309 9.75 24.37 -7.39
N LYS A 310 9.88 23.54 -6.35
CA LYS A 310 8.96 23.53 -5.21
C LYS A 310 8.99 24.85 -4.45
N ARG A 311 10.18 25.42 -4.22
CA ARG A 311 10.35 26.72 -3.57
C ARG A 311 9.64 27.82 -4.35
N LEU A 312 9.88 27.92 -5.66
CA LEU A 312 9.25 28.92 -6.53
C LEU A 312 7.71 28.83 -6.52
N ARG A 313 7.15 27.62 -6.43
CA ARG A 313 5.69 27.44 -6.30
C ARG A 313 5.15 27.88 -4.96
N LYS A 314 5.85 27.52 -3.87
CA LYS A 314 5.46 27.94 -2.52
C LYS A 314 5.49 29.46 -2.41
N GLU A 315 6.53 30.11 -2.94
CA GLU A 315 6.64 31.56 -3.02
C GLU A 315 5.49 32.16 -3.85
N ALA A 316 5.13 31.57 -5.00
CA ALA A 316 3.99 32.04 -5.80
C ALA A 316 2.64 31.90 -5.06
N LEU A 317 2.43 30.79 -4.33
CA LEU A 317 1.23 30.56 -3.55
C LEU A 317 1.13 31.50 -2.35
N GLU A 318 2.25 31.73 -1.67
CA GLU A 318 2.36 32.68 -0.56
C GLU A 318 2.11 34.11 -1.04
N ASN A 319 2.68 34.51 -2.17
CA ASN A 319 2.41 35.81 -2.79
C ASN A 319 0.92 35.98 -3.13
N MET A 320 0.27 34.96 -3.71
CA MET A 320 -1.17 34.97 -3.97
C MET A 320 -2.01 35.04 -2.69
N ARG A 321 -1.54 34.43 -1.60
CA ARG A 321 -2.20 34.48 -0.30
C ARG A 321 -2.08 35.87 0.33
N VAL A 322 -0.88 36.45 0.33
CA VAL A 322 -0.64 37.81 0.84
C VAL A 322 -1.45 38.83 0.04
N GLU A 323 -1.52 38.67 -1.28
CA GLU A 323 -2.36 39.53 -2.12
C GLU A 323 -3.85 39.40 -1.76
N ARG A 324 -4.34 38.18 -1.50
CA ARG A 324 -5.71 37.96 -1.03
C ARG A 324 -5.95 38.57 0.35
N GLU A 325 -5.06 38.36 1.31
CA GLU A 325 -5.17 38.93 2.66
C GLU A 325 -5.12 40.47 2.60
N ASN A 326 -4.29 41.06 1.74
CA ASN A 326 -4.27 42.50 1.52
C ASN A 326 -5.57 42.99 0.87
N ASN A 327 -6.13 42.26 -0.10
CA ASN A 327 -7.41 42.61 -0.70
C ASN A 327 -8.58 42.48 0.29
N GLU A 328 -8.58 41.45 1.15
CA GLU A 328 -9.54 41.28 2.22
C GLU A 328 -9.42 42.38 3.27
N ARG A 329 -8.20 42.77 3.65
CA ARG A 329 -7.97 43.93 4.53
C ARG A 329 -8.49 45.22 3.91
N ARG A 330 -8.27 45.45 2.61
CA ARG A 330 -8.82 46.63 1.92
C ARG A 330 -10.34 46.62 1.89
N LEU A 331 -10.96 45.46 1.69
CA LEU A 331 -12.43 45.31 1.77
C LEU A 331 -12.96 45.47 3.20
N GLN A 332 -12.20 45.03 4.21
CA GLN A 332 -12.52 45.26 5.61
C GLN A 332 -12.35 46.73 5.98
N GLU A 333 -11.31 47.41 5.55
CA GLU A 333 -11.13 48.86 5.73
C GLU A 333 -12.29 49.62 5.05
N GLU A 334 -12.66 49.25 3.82
CA GLU A 334 -13.83 49.80 3.12
C GLU A 334 -15.17 49.48 3.83
N GLY A 335 -15.26 48.35 4.55
CA GLY A 335 -16.43 47.94 5.33
C GLY A 335 -16.49 48.54 6.73
N GLU A 336 -15.35 48.72 7.39
CA GLU A 336 -15.21 49.35 8.70
C GLU A 336 -15.41 50.88 8.59
N GLU A 337 -15.03 51.50 7.46
CA GLU A 337 -15.46 52.88 7.16
C GLU A 337 -17.00 53.04 7.10
N LEU A 338 -17.76 51.95 6.92
CA LEU A 338 -19.23 51.95 6.99
C LEU A 338 -19.78 51.60 8.40
N ASP A 339 -19.00 50.94 9.25
CA ASP A 339 -19.41 50.46 10.58
C ASP A 339 -18.80 51.23 11.77
N LEU A 340 -17.95 52.24 11.53
CA LEU A 340 -17.37 53.13 12.55
C LEU A 340 -18.36 54.12 13.22
N ASN A 341 -19.60 53.67 13.46
CA ASN A 341 -20.58 54.41 14.27
C ASN A 341 -20.98 53.70 15.57
N ASP A 342 -20.42 52.55 15.94
CA ASP A 342 -20.70 52.01 17.27
C ASP A 342 -19.65 51.01 17.79
N ILE A 343 -19.24 51.27 19.03
CA ILE A 343 -18.75 50.35 20.07
C ILE A 343 -17.23 50.16 20.22
N ASP A 344 -16.75 50.76 21.32
CA ASP A 344 -15.53 50.43 22.06
C ASP A 344 -15.57 49.02 22.66
N HIS A 345 -14.59 48.17 22.34
CA HIS A 345 -14.27 47.02 23.20
C HIS A 345 -12.77 46.69 23.29
N ASP A 346 -12.39 46.46 24.54
CA ASP A 346 -11.04 46.37 25.10
C ASP A 346 -10.45 44.95 24.96
N PRO A 347 -9.23 44.76 24.40
CA PRO A 347 -8.64 43.45 24.23
C PRO A 347 -7.56 43.18 25.29
N ASN A 348 -7.77 42.17 26.13
CA ASN A 348 -6.67 41.55 26.88
C ASN A 348 -6.67 40.03 26.68
N PRO A 349 -5.71 39.47 25.92
CA PRO A 349 -5.58 38.02 25.75
C PRO A 349 -4.69 37.41 26.84
N VAL A 350 -5.29 36.62 27.74
CA VAL A 350 -4.56 35.80 28.72
C VAL A 350 -3.96 34.58 28.01
N ARG A 351 -2.63 34.52 27.93
CA ARG A 351 -1.85 33.40 27.40
C ARG A 351 -1.46 32.39 28.49
N GLY A 352 -1.77 31.12 28.23
CA GLY A 352 -0.88 29.98 28.51
C GLY A 352 -1.08 29.21 29.83
N GLY A 353 -1.57 27.96 29.74
CA GLY A 353 -1.35 26.97 30.80
C GLY A 353 -2.42 25.90 31.05
N LEU A 354 -3.63 26.00 30.47
CA LEU A 354 -4.79 25.15 30.84
C LEU A 354 -5.23 24.11 29.79
N ALA A 355 -4.54 24.00 28.65
CA ALA A 355 -5.04 23.25 27.48
C ALA A 355 -5.23 21.73 27.69
N GLN A 356 -4.69 21.13 28.76
CA GLN A 356 -4.91 19.70 29.04
C GLN A 356 -6.13 19.43 29.93
N ILE A 357 -6.57 20.39 30.76
CA ILE A 357 -7.72 20.20 31.67
C ILE A 357 -9.04 20.56 30.96
N THR A 358 -9.01 21.45 29.97
CA THR A 358 -10.22 21.94 29.28
C THR A 358 -10.73 21.05 28.12
N LEU A 359 -10.01 20.00 27.74
CA LEU A 359 -10.42 19.12 26.62
C LEU A 359 -11.24 17.89 27.05
N ALA A 360 -11.34 17.61 28.35
CA ALA A 360 -12.15 16.51 28.86
C ALA A 360 -13.61 16.50 28.34
N PRO A 361 -14.36 17.62 28.33
CA PRO A 361 -15.73 17.63 27.82
C PRO A 361 -15.81 17.41 26.30
N PHE A 362 -14.77 17.79 25.55
CA PHE A 362 -14.74 17.64 24.10
C PHE A 362 -14.22 16.28 23.63
N LYS A 363 -13.74 15.42 24.53
CA LYS A 363 -13.15 14.13 24.16
C LYS A 363 -14.11 13.24 23.37
N SER A 364 -15.41 13.27 23.71
CA SER A 364 -16.46 12.51 23.02
C SER A 364 -16.68 12.95 21.57
N VAL A 365 -16.44 14.24 21.26
CA VAL A 365 -16.63 14.82 19.93
C VAL A 365 -15.32 14.79 19.12
N LEU A 366 -14.20 15.18 19.74
CA LEU A 366 -12.91 15.28 19.08
C LEU A 366 -12.27 13.93 18.77
N LEU A 367 -12.48 12.90 19.59
CA LEU A 367 -11.89 11.58 19.33
C LEU A 367 -12.44 10.94 18.05
N PRO A 368 -13.76 10.92 17.78
CA PRO A 368 -14.30 10.51 16.48
C PRO A 368 -13.72 11.30 15.30
N VAL A 369 -13.56 12.62 15.44
CA VAL A 369 -12.97 13.48 14.41
C VAL A 369 -11.50 13.11 14.18
N GLN A 370 -10.70 12.92 15.24
CA GLN A 370 -9.31 12.45 15.13
C GLN A 370 -9.22 11.09 14.43
N MET A 371 -10.14 10.17 14.73
CA MET A 371 -10.19 8.85 14.11
C MET A 371 -10.62 8.91 12.64
N LEU A 372 -11.54 9.81 12.28
CA LEU A 372 -11.92 10.05 10.88
C LEU A 372 -10.75 10.66 10.12
N LEU A 373 -10.10 11.67 10.68
CA LEU A 373 -8.94 12.34 10.08
C LEU A 373 -7.79 11.36 9.88
N TYR A 374 -7.52 10.50 10.86
CA TYR A 374 -6.55 9.40 10.72
C TYR A 374 -6.89 8.47 9.54
N LYS A 375 -8.15 8.04 9.42
CA LYS A 375 -8.59 7.17 8.31
C LYS A 375 -8.42 7.86 6.95
N VAL A 376 -8.75 9.15 6.86
CA VAL A 376 -8.56 9.94 5.65
C VAL A 376 -7.07 10.07 5.30
N CYS A 377 -6.22 10.38 6.27
CA CYS A 377 -4.77 10.45 6.05
C CYS A 377 -4.22 9.10 5.59
N VAL A 378 -4.60 7.99 6.23
CA VAL A 378 -4.18 6.64 5.81
C VAL A 378 -4.65 6.33 4.38
N LEU A 379 -5.90 6.67 4.03
CA LEU A 379 -6.40 6.49 2.68
C LEU A 379 -5.61 7.32 1.66
N LEU A 380 -5.27 8.57 1.99
CA LEU A 380 -4.44 9.43 1.15
C LEU A 380 -3.00 8.93 1.03
N ARG A 381 -2.40 8.35 2.07
CA ARG A 381 -1.08 7.68 2.00
C ARG A 381 -1.12 6.54 0.99
N ILE A 382 -2.12 5.67 1.10
CA ILE A 382 -2.29 4.52 0.20
C ILE A 382 -2.53 5.01 -1.23
N ALA A 383 -3.41 6.00 -1.42
CA ALA A 383 -3.69 6.58 -2.73
C ALA A 383 -2.44 7.25 -3.33
N SER A 384 -1.69 8.03 -2.55
CA SER A 384 -0.44 8.67 -2.98
C SER A 384 0.62 7.62 -3.36
N SER A 385 0.78 6.58 -2.54
CA SER A 385 1.69 5.46 -2.84
C SER A 385 1.34 4.75 -4.15
N ILE A 386 0.05 4.60 -4.47
CA ILE A 386 -0.41 4.02 -5.74
C ILE A 386 -0.15 5.01 -6.90
N ILE A 387 -0.52 6.27 -6.75
CA ILE A 387 -0.36 7.31 -7.79
C ILE A 387 1.12 7.53 -8.13
N MET A 388 1.99 7.52 -7.12
CA MET A 388 3.45 7.68 -7.25
C MET A 388 4.18 6.39 -7.60
N TRP A 389 3.44 5.30 -7.84
CA TRP A 389 3.98 3.97 -8.18
C TRP A 389 4.96 3.39 -7.16
N ASP A 390 4.90 3.87 -5.91
CA ASP A 390 5.66 3.26 -4.83
C ASP A 390 5.13 1.84 -4.58
N ASP A 391 3.80 1.65 -4.67
CA ASP A 391 3.11 0.36 -4.83
C ASP A 391 2.79 0.08 -6.31
N SER A 392 3.82 -0.39 -7.01
CA SER A 392 3.78 -0.58 -8.46
C SER A 392 2.90 -1.75 -8.91
N VAL A 393 2.63 -2.74 -8.05
CA VAL A 393 1.74 -3.87 -8.37
C VAL A 393 0.27 -3.46 -8.29
N ALA A 394 -0.12 -2.72 -7.25
CA ALA A 394 -1.47 -2.16 -7.15
C ALA A 394 -1.76 -1.20 -8.32
N ALA A 395 -0.84 -0.28 -8.60
CA ALA A 395 -0.97 0.66 -9.71
C ALA A 395 -1.12 -0.05 -11.06
N PHE A 396 -0.35 -1.12 -11.29
CA PHE A 396 -0.46 -1.95 -12.50
C PHE A 396 -1.86 -2.54 -12.69
N TRP A 397 -2.46 -3.10 -11.64
CA TRP A 397 -3.81 -3.67 -11.71
C TRP A 397 -4.88 -2.60 -11.92
N ILE A 398 -4.75 -1.43 -11.27
CA ILE A 398 -5.68 -0.32 -11.46
C ILE A 398 -5.61 0.19 -12.90
N VAL A 399 -4.40 0.37 -13.46
CA VAL A 399 -4.23 0.76 -14.87
C VAL A 399 -4.86 -0.28 -15.81
N THR A 400 -4.57 -1.56 -15.61
CA THR A 400 -5.08 -2.64 -16.45
C THR A 400 -6.61 -2.76 -16.36
N ALA A 401 -7.16 -2.70 -15.15
CA ALA A 401 -8.60 -2.69 -14.92
C ALA A 401 -9.25 -1.46 -15.55
N SER A 402 -8.64 -0.28 -15.44
CA SER A 402 -9.19 0.96 -16.01
C SER A 402 -9.25 0.94 -17.55
N PHE A 403 -8.24 0.37 -18.22
CA PHE A 403 -8.27 0.20 -19.68
C PHE A 403 -9.25 -0.89 -20.13
N LEU A 404 -9.34 -2.01 -19.39
CA LEU A 404 -10.33 -3.04 -19.68
C LEU A 404 -11.75 -2.51 -19.46
N SER A 405 -12.00 -1.80 -18.36
CA SER A 405 -13.26 -1.12 -18.08
C SER A 405 -13.58 -0.07 -19.14
N SER A 406 -12.59 0.73 -19.56
CA SER A 406 -12.77 1.69 -20.66
C SER A 406 -13.23 0.99 -21.95
N LEU A 407 -12.59 -0.12 -22.30
CA LEU A 407 -12.99 -0.93 -23.46
C LEU A 407 -14.42 -1.46 -23.28
N LEU A 408 -14.77 -2.09 -22.16
CA LEU A 408 -16.11 -2.64 -21.92
C LEU A 408 -17.20 -1.55 -21.92
N VAL A 409 -16.94 -0.43 -21.23
CA VAL A 409 -17.83 0.73 -21.11
C VAL A 409 -18.05 1.41 -22.46
N ALA A 410 -17.09 1.31 -23.39
CA ALA A 410 -17.25 1.86 -24.74
C ALA A 410 -18.36 1.14 -25.54
N TRP A 411 -18.66 -0.12 -25.25
CA TRP A 411 -19.68 -0.90 -25.97
C TRP A 411 -21.08 -0.68 -25.41
N ILE A 412 -21.20 -0.06 -24.23
CA ILE A 412 -22.47 0.24 -23.61
C ILE A 412 -23.07 1.49 -24.27
N PRO A 413 -24.30 1.42 -24.81
CA PRO A 413 -24.96 2.56 -25.43
C PRO A 413 -25.51 3.51 -24.35
N TRP A 414 -24.63 4.32 -23.76
CA TRP A 414 -24.96 5.20 -22.63
C TRP A 414 -26.08 6.16 -22.93
N ALA A 415 -26.17 6.74 -24.14
CA ALA A 415 -27.27 7.63 -24.47
C ALA A 415 -28.62 6.93 -24.41
N PHE A 416 -28.69 5.67 -24.85
CA PHE A 416 -29.89 4.86 -24.72
C PHE A 416 -30.22 4.63 -23.23
N LEU A 417 -29.24 4.21 -22.43
CA LEU A 417 -29.43 3.99 -20.99
C LEU A 417 -29.85 5.26 -20.26
N PHE A 418 -29.23 6.41 -20.50
CA PHE A 418 -29.63 7.67 -19.87
C PHE A 418 -31.01 8.10 -20.32
N ARG A 419 -31.34 8.03 -21.62
CA ARG A 419 -32.69 8.36 -22.10
C ARG A 419 -33.74 7.48 -21.43
N TRP A 420 -33.47 6.18 -21.28
CA TRP A 420 -34.37 5.27 -20.59
C TRP A 420 -34.41 5.50 -19.09
N ALA A 421 -33.27 5.71 -18.43
CA ALA A 421 -33.20 6.00 -17.00
C ALA A 421 -33.95 7.29 -16.67
N PHE A 422 -33.80 8.35 -17.46
CA PHE A 422 -34.56 9.58 -17.30
C PHE A 422 -36.04 9.37 -17.60
N LYS A 423 -36.41 8.62 -18.64
CA LYS A 423 -37.82 8.27 -18.89
C LYS A 423 -38.42 7.54 -17.70
N ILE A 424 -37.77 6.48 -17.22
CA ILE A 424 -38.20 5.70 -16.05
C ILE A 424 -38.27 6.60 -14.82
N LEU A 425 -37.27 7.44 -14.58
CA LEU A 425 -37.26 8.40 -13.46
C LEU A 425 -38.47 9.34 -13.53
N VAL A 426 -38.80 9.87 -14.71
CA VAL A 426 -39.97 10.72 -14.91
C VAL A 426 -41.27 9.93 -14.72
N TYR A 427 -41.38 8.72 -15.27
CA TYR A 427 -42.56 7.86 -15.06
C TYR A 427 -42.69 7.37 -13.61
N VAL A 428 -41.60 7.22 -12.88
CA VAL A 428 -41.63 6.95 -11.44
C VAL A 428 -41.98 8.26 -10.74
N VAL A 429 -41.13 9.27 -10.67
CA VAL A 429 -41.40 10.48 -9.86
C VAL A 429 -42.68 11.23 -10.24
N LEU A 430 -43.05 11.30 -11.52
CA LEU A 430 -44.18 12.10 -12.04
C LEU A 430 -45.26 11.26 -12.74
N GLY A 431 -45.20 9.93 -12.66
CA GLY A 431 -46.14 9.09 -13.39
C GLY A 431 -47.57 9.12 -12.83
N PRO A 432 -48.53 8.53 -13.57
CA PRO A 432 -49.93 8.47 -13.15
C PRO A 432 -50.17 7.82 -11.79
N TRP A 433 -49.27 6.94 -11.32
CA TRP A 433 -49.35 6.33 -10.00
C TRP A 433 -49.21 7.35 -8.86
N MET A 434 -48.61 8.52 -9.09
CA MET A 434 -48.65 9.62 -8.10
C MET A 434 -50.08 10.06 -7.80
N LYS A 435 -51.01 9.90 -8.76
CA LYS A 435 -52.44 10.10 -8.49
C LYS A 435 -53.01 8.98 -7.61
N LEU A 436 -52.51 7.75 -7.74
CA LEU A 436 -52.86 6.67 -6.83
C LEU A 436 -52.30 6.91 -5.42
N VAL A 437 -51.08 7.43 -5.29
CA VAL A 437 -50.53 7.84 -3.98
C VAL A 437 -51.36 8.96 -3.37
N ASP A 438 -51.73 9.94 -4.17
CA ASP A 438 -52.61 11.03 -3.74
C ASP A 438 -53.94 10.46 -3.20
N ILE A 439 -54.59 9.57 -3.95
CA ILE A 439 -55.87 8.97 -3.54
C ILE A 439 -55.73 8.00 -2.36
N LEU A 440 -54.73 7.12 -2.36
CA LEU A 440 -54.61 6.02 -1.37
C LEU A 440 -53.90 6.45 -0.09
N TYR A 441 -52.92 7.35 -0.18
CA TYR A 441 -52.13 7.81 0.96
C TYR A 441 -52.54 9.21 1.38
N VAL A 442 -52.48 10.22 0.51
CA VAL A 442 -52.66 11.62 0.93
C VAL A 442 -54.11 11.87 1.35
N HIS A 443 -55.07 11.45 0.52
CA HIS A 443 -56.49 11.62 0.80
C HIS A 443 -56.95 10.76 1.99
N LYS A 444 -56.42 9.54 2.11
CA LYS A 444 -56.68 8.69 3.28
C LYS A 444 -56.10 9.28 4.56
N LEU A 445 -54.88 9.85 4.52
CA LEU A 445 -54.30 10.55 5.67
C LEU A 445 -55.14 11.75 6.07
N GLN A 446 -55.63 12.55 5.11
CA GLN A 446 -56.49 13.70 5.39
C GLN A 446 -57.79 13.29 6.10
N ASN A 447 -58.37 12.14 5.73
CA ASN A 447 -59.63 11.65 6.28
C ASN A 447 -59.48 10.79 7.56
N MET A 448 -58.26 10.43 7.98
CA MET A 448 -58.03 9.69 9.23
C MET A 448 -58.26 10.59 10.45
N THR A 449 -58.97 10.04 11.44
CA THR A 449 -59.10 10.62 12.78
C THR A 449 -57.73 10.65 13.48
N SER A 450 -57.58 11.51 14.50
CA SER A 450 -56.31 11.69 15.22
C SER A 450 -55.75 10.36 15.75
N ASP A 451 -56.62 9.54 16.35
CA ASP A 451 -56.24 8.26 16.97
C ASP A 451 -55.71 7.23 15.95
N GLU A 452 -56.31 7.18 14.75
CA GLU A 452 -55.84 6.28 13.68
C GLU A 452 -54.47 6.71 13.14
N ARG A 453 -54.20 8.03 13.09
CA ARG A 453 -52.88 8.54 12.70
C ARG A 453 -51.81 8.17 13.72
N GLU A 454 -52.11 8.29 15.01
CA GLU A 454 -51.19 7.89 16.09
C GLU A 454 -50.86 6.39 16.00
N ALA A 455 -51.86 5.52 15.86
CA ALA A 455 -51.64 4.07 15.73
C ALA A 455 -50.79 3.70 14.50
N MET A 456 -51.00 4.37 13.36
CA MET A 456 -50.19 4.16 12.16
C MET A 456 -48.73 4.62 12.37
N LEU A 457 -48.54 5.76 13.05
CA LEU A 457 -47.22 6.31 13.33
C LEU A 457 -46.46 5.42 14.32
N GLU A 458 -47.15 4.84 15.31
CA GLU A 458 -46.60 3.83 16.21
C GLU A 458 -46.19 2.55 15.46
N ALA A 459 -47.01 2.05 14.53
CA ALA A 459 -46.68 0.88 13.73
C ALA A 459 -45.47 1.12 12.81
N GLU A 460 -45.37 2.30 12.19
CA GLU A 460 -44.20 2.67 11.40
C GLU A 460 -42.95 2.82 12.28
N TYR A 461 -43.10 3.42 13.46
CA TYR A 461 -42.03 3.55 14.44
C TYR A 461 -41.53 2.16 14.87
N GLN A 462 -42.43 1.21 15.15
CA GLN A 462 -42.08 -0.17 15.44
C GLN A 462 -41.35 -0.85 14.27
N ARG A 463 -41.77 -0.60 13.02
CA ARG A 463 -41.10 -1.16 11.84
C ARG A 463 -39.68 -0.62 11.68
N ARG A 464 -39.49 0.71 11.81
CA ARG A 464 -38.15 1.33 11.78
C ARG A 464 -37.29 0.84 12.94
N TYR A 465 -37.87 0.73 14.12
CA TYR A 465 -37.22 0.16 15.30
C TYR A 465 -36.75 -1.29 15.03
N ASN A 466 -37.58 -2.13 14.40
CA ASN A 466 -37.24 -3.50 14.03
C ASN A 466 -36.14 -3.58 12.95
N LEU A 467 -36.11 -2.66 11.98
CA LEU A 467 -35.04 -2.56 10.99
C LEU A 467 -33.71 -2.13 11.62
N VAL A 468 -33.77 -1.10 12.48
CA VAL A 468 -32.60 -0.67 13.27
C VAL A 468 -32.10 -1.80 14.16
N LEU A 469 -33.01 -2.56 14.80
CA LEU A 469 -32.70 -3.78 15.54
C LEU A 469 -32.05 -4.84 14.65
N GLY A 470 -32.52 -5.07 13.43
CA GLY A 470 -31.93 -6.00 12.47
C GLY A 470 -30.50 -5.61 12.08
N GLU A 471 -30.25 -4.33 11.79
CA GLU A 471 -28.89 -3.84 11.58
C GLU A 471 -28.02 -4.00 12.84
N THR A 472 -28.61 -3.83 14.03
CA THR A 472 -27.87 -4.08 15.27
C THR A 472 -27.49 -5.56 15.41
N TYR A 473 -28.29 -6.50 14.90
CA TYR A 473 -27.96 -7.93 14.92
C TYR A 473 -26.74 -8.24 14.06
N LEU A 474 -26.68 -7.75 12.81
CA LEU A 474 -25.50 -7.94 11.95
C LEU A 474 -24.26 -7.29 12.55
N ARG A 475 -24.38 -6.07 13.12
CA ARG A 475 -23.27 -5.42 13.82
C ARG A 475 -22.82 -6.18 15.06
N LYS A 476 -23.76 -6.78 15.82
CA LYS A 476 -23.47 -7.65 16.96
C LYS A 476 -22.74 -8.92 16.52
N LEU A 477 -23.20 -9.57 15.46
CA LEU A 477 -22.58 -10.78 14.91
C LEU A 477 -21.15 -10.51 14.43
N LEU A 478 -20.93 -9.41 13.70
CA LEU A 478 -19.60 -8.98 13.28
C LEU A 478 -18.71 -8.65 14.49
N LYS A 479 -19.25 -7.95 15.49
CA LYS A 479 -18.53 -7.62 16.73
C LYS A 479 -18.14 -8.89 17.50
N GLU A 480 -19.05 -9.84 17.64
CA GLU A 480 -18.81 -11.14 18.28
C GLU A 480 -17.73 -11.93 17.52
N HIS A 481 -17.82 -12.01 16.19
CA HIS A 481 -16.81 -12.67 15.37
C HIS A 481 -15.44 -12.03 15.52
N THR A 482 -15.35 -10.69 15.48
CA THR A 482 -14.08 -9.97 15.67
C THR A 482 -13.50 -10.15 17.08
N MET A 483 -14.36 -10.21 18.11
CA MET A 483 -13.95 -10.50 19.48
C MET A 483 -13.42 -11.93 19.59
N LYS A 484 -14.14 -12.93 19.08
CA LYS A 484 -13.70 -14.34 19.05
C LYS A 484 -12.37 -14.51 18.33
N LEU A 485 -12.22 -13.90 17.16
CA LEU A 485 -10.97 -13.96 16.40
C LEU A 485 -9.81 -13.33 17.19
N LYS A 486 -10.04 -12.18 17.81
CA LYS A 486 -9.02 -11.51 18.64
C LYS A 486 -8.66 -12.32 19.88
N ASP A 487 -9.64 -12.91 20.55
CA ASP A 487 -9.42 -13.73 21.73
C ASP A 487 -8.73 -15.05 21.37
N MET A 488 -9.05 -15.63 20.22
CA MET A 488 -8.34 -16.79 19.67
C MET A 488 -6.89 -16.44 19.33
N GLN A 489 -6.63 -15.31 18.68
CA GLN A 489 -5.27 -14.84 18.41
C GLN A 489 -4.48 -14.64 19.71
N ARG A 490 -5.11 -14.06 20.73
CA ARG A 490 -4.50 -13.88 22.06
C ARG A 490 -4.17 -15.21 22.74
N TYR A 491 -5.11 -16.14 22.66
CA TYR A 491 -4.97 -17.48 23.23
C TYR A 491 -3.84 -18.26 22.55
N MET A 492 -3.77 -18.21 21.22
CA MET A 492 -2.84 -19.02 20.43
C MET A 492 -1.43 -18.47 20.40
N PHE A 493 -1.27 -17.15 20.30
CA PHE A 493 0.02 -16.53 19.97
C PHE A 493 0.53 -15.58 21.08
N GLY A 494 -0.31 -15.18 22.04
CA GLY A 494 0.08 -14.35 23.18
C GLY A 494 -0.79 -13.11 23.38
N GLN A 495 -0.72 -12.54 24.57
CA GLN A 495 -1.67 -11.50 25.03
C GLN A 495 -1.56 -10.18 24.24
N HIS A 496 -0.39 -9.90 23.70
CA HIS A 496 -0.03 -8.60 23.14
C HIS A 496 -0.06 -8.62 21.61
N LEU A 497 -1.20 -8.22 21.02
CA LEU A 497 -1.43 -8.18 19.58
C LEU A 497 -1.13 -6.81 18.97
N ILE A 498 -0.47 -6.81 17.82
CA ILE A 498 -0.14 -5.64 17.01
C ILE A 498 -0.66 -5.87 15.59
N ARG A 499 -1.26 -4.83 15.01
CA ARG A 499 -1.64 -4.80 13.60
C ARG A 499 -0.41 -4.44 12.78
N VAL A 500 -0.06 -5.27 11.80
CA VAL A 500 0.93 -5.00 10.77
C VAL A 500 0.20 -4.61 9.48
N PRO A 501 0.42 -3.41 8.93
CA PRO A 501 -0.26 -2.97 7.72
C PRO A 501 0.28 -3.73 6.49
N VAL A 502 -0.63 -4.12 5.59
CA VAL A 502 -0.24 -4.72 4.30
C VAL A 502 0.09 -3.64 3.28
N PHE A 503 -0.68 -2.56 3.30
CA PHE A 503 -0.47 -1.40 2.44
C PHE A 503 0.47 -0.39 3.10
N LYS A 504 0.97 0.54 2.29
CA LYS A 504 1.97 1.54 2.71
C LYS A 504 1.29 2.66 3.50
N GLU A 505 0.98 2.37 4.77
CA GLU A 505 0.31 3.29 5.69
C GLU A 505 1.26 4.31 6.32
N GLU A 506 2.55 4.30 5.97
CA GLU A 506 3.55 5.18 6.58
C GLU A 506 3.62 6.57 5.96
N ARG A 507 3.78 7.59 6.80
CA ARG A 507 3.91 8.98 6.34
C ARG A 507 5.19 9.20 5.53
N TYR A 508 6.30 8.60 5.98
CA TYR A 508 7.61 8.78 5.35
C TYR A 508 8.20 7.44 4.95
N HIS A 509 8.38 7.23 3.66
CA HIS A 509 9.05 6.03 3.16
C HIS A 509 10.56 6.13 3.34
N SER A 510 11.20 5.03 3.76
CA SER A 510 12.66 4.97 3.79
C SER A 510 13.15 4.68 2.38
N ILE A 511 13.88 5.63 1.79
CA ILE A 511 14.48 5.48 0.46
C ILE A 511 15.93 5.03 0.65
N PRO A 512 16.40 3.98 -0.05
CA PRO A 512 17.80 3.60 0.00
C PRO A 512 18.71 4.74 -0.48
N LEU A 513 19.83 4.90 0.20
CA LEU A 513 20.89 5.84 -0.17
C LEU A 513 21.62 5.37 -1.43
N ALA A 514 22.23 6.33 -2.13
CA ALA A 514 22.96 6.09 -3.36
C ALA A 514 24.09 5.05 -3.20
N GLY A 515 24.64 4.89 -1.98
CA GLY A 515 25.66 3.88 -1.68
C GLY A 515 25.18 2.42 -1.72
N GLY A 516 23.87 2.18 -1.88
CA GLY A 516 23.36 0.82 -2.09
C GLY A 516 23.79 0.23 -3.43
N SER A 517 23.83 -1.10 -3.52
CA SER A 517 24.16 -1.83 -4.75
C SER A 517 23.17 -2.96 -5.03
N ALA A 518 23.07 -3.39 -6.28
CA ALA A 518 22.25 -4.54 -6.66
C ALA A 518 23.03 -5.43 -7.62
N GLU A 519 23.26 -6.69 -7.24
CA GLU A 519 24.06 -7.64 -8.01
C GLU A 519 23.24 -8.89 -8.36
N PRO A 520 23.36 -9.43 -9.58
CA PRO A 520 22.68 -10.67 -9.94
C PRO A 520 23.17 -11.81 -9.05
N TYR A 521 22.23 -12.57 -8.51
CA TYR A 521 22.48 -13.74 -7.70
C TYR A 521 22.69 -14.96 -8.60
N ASP A 522 23.85 -15.58 -8.50
CA ASP A 522 24.13 -16.85 -9.16
C ASP A 522 23.84 -18.00 -8.19
N LYS A 523 22.71 -18.67 -8.42
CA LYS A 523 22.28 -19.83 -7.61
C LYS A 523 23.27 -20.99 -7.71
N SER A 524 24.01 -21.10 -8.82
CA SER A 524 24.97 -22.21 -9.02
C SER A 524 26.23 -22.07 -8.18
N LYS A 525 26.64 -20.84 -7.86
CA LYS A 525 27.88 -20.55 -7.10
C LYS A 525 27.65 -20.38 -5.61
N SER A 526 26.40 -20.21 -5.19
CA SER A 526 26.08 -19.84 -3.83
C SER A 526 25.76 -21.09 -3.01
N PRO A 527 26.29 -21.22 -1.79
CA PRO A 527 25.96 -22.36 -0.93
C PRO A 527 24.46 -22.36 -0.61
N PRO A 528 23.86 -23.55 -0.42
CA PRO A 528 22.46 -23.63 0.01
C PRO A 528 22.27 -22.90 1.33
N ILE A 529 21.10 -22.28 1.49
CA ILE A 529 20.74 -21.59 2.74
C ILE A 529 20.57 -22.67 3.81
N ASN A 530 21.34 -22.58 4.89
CA ASN A 530 21.12 -23.41 6.06
C ASN A 530 20.13 -22.71 6.99
N ILE A 531 18.90 -23.22 7.07
CA ILE A 531 17.86 -22.69 7.98
C ILE A 531 18.08 -23.33 9.36
N VAL A 532 18.59 -22.56 10.30
CA VAL A 532 18.93 -23.03 11.66
C VAL A 532 17.69 -23.16 12.55
N LYS A 533 16.76 -22.20 12.43
CA LYS A 533 15.55 -22.13 13.26
C LYS A 533 14.37 -21.70 12.40
N HIS A 534 13.27 -22.43 12.52
CA HIS A 534 11.99 -22.06 11.93
C HIS A 534 11.18 -21.25 12.95
N VAL A 535 10.53 -20.17 12.49
CA VAL A 535 9.55 -19.42 13.27
C VAL A 535 8.26 -19.48 12.48
N ASP A 536 7.23 -20.09 13.06
CA ASP A 536 5.94 -20.26 12.39
C ASP A 536 5.21 -18.91 12.31
N GLY A 537 4.60 -18.65 11.15
CA GLY A 537 3.70 -17.52 10.95
C GLY A 537 2.46 -17.60 11.85
N GLN A 538 1.93 -16.43 12.22
CA GLN A 538 0.80 -16.30 13.15
C GLN A 538 -0.55 -16.09 12.45
N TYR A 539 -0.64 -16.37 11.15
CA TYR A 539 -1.87 -16.21 10.39
C TYR A 539 -2.94 -17.28 10.70
N LEU A 540 -4.14 -16.80 11.03
CA LEU A 540 -5.36 -17.63 11.12
C LEU A 540 -6.12 -17.55 9.81
N SER A 541 -6.67 -18.68 9.34
CA SER A 541 -7.51 -18.71 8.15
C SER A 541 -8.84 -19.41 8.38
N GLY A 542 -9.89 -18.99 7.66
CA GLY A 542 -11.24 -19.53 7.82
C GLY A 542 -11.78 -19.27 9.23
N ASP A 543 -12.44 -20.28 9.81
CA ASP A 543 -13.06 -20.23 11.14
C ASP A 543 -12.02 -20.37 12.27
N MET A 544 -11.09 -19.40 12.34
CA MET A 544 -10.10 -19.28 13.41
C MET A 544 -9.08 -20.44 13.51
N ILE A 545 -8.77 -21.09 12.38
CA ILE A 545 -7.82 -22.20 12.34
C ILE A 545 -6.41 -21.67 12.03
N PRO A 546 -5.39 -21.96 12.86
CA PRO A 546 -4.02 -21.58 12.57
C PRO A 546 -3.51 -22.34 11.35
N LYS A 547 -3.03 -21.61 10.33
CA LYS A 547 -2.30 -22.23 9.22
C LYS A 547 -0.84 -22.33 9.61
N ARG A 548 -0.44 -23.46 10.20
CA ARG A 548 0.99 -23.76 10.40
C ARG A 548 1.60 -24.18 9.07
N GLU A 549 2.73 -23.58 8.69
CA GLU A 549 3.40 -23.87 7.43
C GLU A 549 3.82 -25.34 7.30
N ASN A 550 4.10 -26.00 8.42
CA ASN A 550 4.44 -27.42 8.44
C ASN A 550 3.37 -28.30 7.81
N SER A 551 2.08 -27.97 7.89
CA SER A 551 1.05 -28.76 7.21
C SER A 551 1.15 -28.65 5.69
N ARG A 552 1.54 -27.48 5.15
CA ARG A 552 1.78 -27.30 3.71
C ARG A 552 3.04 -27.99 3.25
N PHE A 553 4.14 -27.89 3.99
CA PHE A 553 5.38 -28.59 3.66
C PHE A 553 5.21 -30.10 3.76
N GLU A 554 4.49 -30.60 4.77
CA GLU A 554 4.14 -32.01 4.87
C GLU A 554 3.20 -32.44 3.76
N GLU A 555 2.20 -31.64 3.41
CA GLU A 555 1.29 -31.94 2.30
C GLU A 555 2.02 -31.92 0.96
N GLN A 556 2.92 -30.97 0.75
CA GLN A 556 3.75 -30.90 -0.45
C GLN A 556 4.74 -32.06 -0.50
N ARG A 557 5.40 -32.40 0.61
CA ARG A 557 6.23 -33.61 0.70
C ARG A 557 5.41 -34.89 0.47
N ARG A 558 4.16 -34.94 0.94
CA ARG A 558 3.24 -36.06 0.66
C ARG A 558 2.87 -36.11 -0.82
N LYS A 559 2.62 -34.97 -1.47
CA LYS A 559 2.38 -34.88 -2.92
C LYS A 559 3.59 -35.29 -3.73
N GLU A 560 4.77 -34.73 -3.43
CA GLU A 560 6.03 -35.09 -4.08
C GLU A 560 6.37 -36.57 -3.88
N LYS A 561 6.14 -37.11 -2.68
CA LYS A 561 6.31 -38.54 -2.40
C LYS A 561 5.30 -39.39 -3.17
N ALA A 562 4.04 -38.99 -3.25
CA ALA A 562 3.01 -39.68 -4.02
C ALA A 562 3.28 -39.63 -5.55
N GLU A 563 3.78 -38.50 -6.06
CA GLU A 563 4.23 -38.36 -7.45
C GLU A 563 5.44 -39.25 -7.75
N LEU A 564 6.41 -39.33 -6.84
CA LEU A 564 7.53 -40.28 -6.94
C LEU A 564 7.07 -41.75 -6.87
N GLU A 565 6.14 -42.08 -5.97
CA GLU A 565 5.59 -43.42 -5.81
C GLU A 565 4.78 -43.85 -7.05
N SER A 566 3.94 -42.96 -7.60
CA SER A 566 3.21 -43.21 -8.85
C SER A 566 4.15 -43.34 -10.06
N ALA A 567 5.19 -42.50 -10.17
CA ALA A 567 6.20 -42.63 -11.22
C ALA A 567 7.00 -43.94 -11.10
N SER A 568 7.31 -44.38 -9.88
CA SER A 568 7.99 -45.65 -9.63
C SER A 568 7.10 -46.86 -9.94
N SER A 569 5.81 -46.78 -9.60
CA SER A 569 4.82 -47.81 -9.91
C SER A 569 4.64 -47.96 -11.42
N ASN A 570 4.52 -46.85 -12.16
CA ASN A 570 4.43 -46.87 -13.63
C ASN A 570 5.68 -47.49 -14.28
N ARG A 571 6.88 -47.22 -13.76
CA ARG A 571 8.10 -47.91 -14.22
C ARG A 571 8.06 -49.40 -13.95
N GLN A 572 7.57 -49.81 -12.78
CA GLN A 572 7.45 -51.21 -12.42
C GLN A 572 6.46 -51.95 -13.32
N TYR A 573 5.32 -51.34 -13.66
CA TYR A 573 4.38 -51.87 -14.65
C TYR A 573 4.98 -51.98 -16.05
N GLN A 574 5.78 -50.99 -16.50
CA GLN A 574 6.49 -51.10 -17.78
C GLN A 574 7.51 -52.24 -17.81
N THR A 575 8.16 -52.57 -16.68
CA THR A 575 9.06 -53.73 -16.59
C THR A 575 8.35 -55.07 -16.41
N MET A 576 7.10 -55.09 -15.92
CA MET A 576 6.32 -56.32 -15.73
C MET A 576 5.40 -56.66 -16.89
N LEU A 577 5.16 -55.73 -17.81
CA LEU A 577 4.56 -56.09 -19.10
C LEU A 577 5.54 -57.08 -19.76
N PRO A 578 5.14 -58.34 -19.97
CA PRO A 578 5.96 -59.25 -20.73
C PRO A 578 6.23 -58.55 -22.06
N HIS A 579 7.50 -58.50 -22.46
CA HIS A 579 7.85 -58.35 -23.86
C HIS A 579 7.27 -59.58 -24.59
N GLU A 580 5.96 -59.62 -24.77
CA GLU A 580 5.38 -60.27 -25.93
C GLU A 580 5.98 -59.50 -27.08
N SER A 581 7.04 -60.06 -27.64
CA SER A 581 7.55 -59.67 -28.93
C SER A 581 6.38 -59.82 -29.89
N ILE A 582 5.64 -58.73 -30.12
CA ILE A 582 4.74 -58.61 -31.24
C ILE A 582 5.59 -59.01 -32.45
N PRO A 583 5.27 -60.12 -33.12
CA PRO A 583 6.00 -60.55 -34.30
C PRO A 583 6.10 -59.37 -35.25
N ALA A 584 7.28 -59.12 -35.82
CA ALA A 584 7.51 -57.96 -36.67
C ALA A 584 6.42 -57.78 -37.75
N ASP A 585 5.86 -58.90 -38.22
CA ASP A 585 4.79 -58.97 -39.21
C ASP A 585 3.48 -58.32 -38.74
N GLU A 586 3.11 -58.49 -37.47
CA GLU A 586 1.88 -57.95 -36.88
C GLU A 586 2.02 -56.44 -36.57
N LEU A 587 3.24 -55.97 -36.30
CA LEU A 587 3.54 -54.54 -36.15
C LEU A 587 3.41 -53.79 -37.48
N THR A 588 3.83 -54.40 -38.60
CA THR A 588 3.62 -53.84 -39.94
C THR A 588 2.14 -53.78 -40.31
N ALA A 589 1.36 -54.81 -40.01
CA ALA A 589 -0.08 -54.81 -40.29
C ALA A 589 -0.84 -53.70 -39.52
N LEU A 590 -0.48 -53.47 -38.25
CA LEU A 590 -1.08 -52.39 -37.44
C LEU A 590 -0.64 -50.98 -37.88
N LEU A 591 0.57 -50.84 -38.45
CA LEU A 591 1.02 -49.58 -39.03
C LEU A 591 0.33 -49.29 -40.36
N GLU A 592 0.12 -50.31 -41.21
CA GLU A 592 -0.64 -50.18 -42.45
C GLU A 592 -2.14 -49.88 -42.20
N GLU A 593 -2.74 -50.50 -41.18
CA GLU A 593 -4.15 -50.25 -40.82
C GLU A 593 -4.36 -48.82 -40.29
N ASN A 594 -3.40 -48.28 -39.51
CA ASN A 594 -3.45 -46.91 -39.05
C ASN A 594 -3.19 -45.88 -40.17
N GLU A 595 -2.27 -46.15 -41.10
CA GLU A 595 -2.08 -45.26 -42.26
C GLU A 595 -3.32 -45.22 -43.17
N SER A 596 -4.07 -46.33 -43.27
CA SER A 596 -5.33 -46.35 -44.03
C SER A 596 -6.43 -45.50 -43.38
N ASN A 597 -6.51 -45.47 -42.04
CA ASN A 597 -7.50 -44.67 -41.32
C ASN A 597 -7.20 -43.17 -41.38
N TYR A 598 -5.92 -42.76 -41.40
CA TYR A 598 -5.55 -41.36 -41.57
C TYR A 598 -5.67 -40.84 -43.01
N ALA A 599 -5.80 -41.72 -44.01
CA ALA A 599 -6.06 -41.33 -45.40
C ALA A 599 -7.56 -41.07 -45.69
N SER A 600 -8.46 -41.27 -44.72
CA SER A 600 -9.91 -41.10 -44.88
C SER A 600 -10.53 -39.94 -44.09
N ILE A 601 -9.70 -39.11 -43.45
CA ILE A 601 -10.07 -37.80 -42.85
C ILE A 601 -9.41 -36.71 -43.70
#